data_AF-A0A919AV16-F1
#
_entry.id   AF-A0A919AV16-F1
#
_cell.length_a   1.000
_cell.length_b   1.000
_cell.length_c   1.000
_cell.angle_alpha   90.00
_cell.angle_beta   90.00
_cell.angle_gamma   90.00
#
_symmetry.space_group_name_H-M   'P 1'
#
loop_
_entity.id
_entity.type
_entity.pdbx_description
1 polymer ?
#
loop_
_entity_poly.entity_id
_entity_poly.type
_entity_poly.pdbx_seq_one_letter_code
_entity_poly.pdbx_strand_id
1 'polypeptide(L)'
;MARNGINKRELDKWAKGLVKEANKSLERAARRNRARVPVQFEATTAGGGALSGGGAIESSAHLARLLMWLDAYAQQHPGEYVDVARFVEEHELAEDASVLAFQLEQRGLADLARIFGSGAPHVHLTDEGRVAVHDLKNLQKDRAARLRHTMDAFLRWLYDAAGDRSPADPGLFLDTPGAFFAGTEIPRPPSSRR
;
A
#
# COMPACT_ATOMS: atom_id res chain seq x y z
N MET A 1 50.55 -36.35 1.72
CA MET A 1 49.27 -35.85 2.29
C MET A 1 49.30 -34.33 2.30
N ALA A 2 48.52 -33.66 1.46
CA ALA A 2 48.50 -32.20 1.34
C ALA A 2 47.61 -31.59 2.43
N ARG A 3 48.18 -30.71 3.28
CA ARG A 3 47.42 -29.88 4.23
C ARG A 3 46.98 -28.60 3.52
N ASN A 4 45.78 -28.61 2.97
CA ASN A 4 45.10 -27.41 2.46
C ASN A 4 44.65 -26.53 3.63
N GLY A 5 45.50 -25.59 4.04
CA GLY A 5 45.12 -24.49 4.92
C GLY A 5 44.75 -23.27 4.09
N ILE A 6 43.48 -22.86 4.13
CA ILE A 6 42.99 -21.66 3.44
C ILE A 6 43.83 -20.45 3.88
N ASN A 7 44.50 -19.81 2.93
CA ASN A 7 45.46 -18.73 3.19
C ASN A 7 44.73 -17.44 3.55
N LYS A 8 44.48 -17.22 4.85
CA LYS A 8 43.76 -16.04 5.41
C LYS A 8 44.22 -14.69 4.83
N ARG A 9 45.49 -14.56 4.45
CA ARG A 9 46.06 -13.33 3.88
C ARG A 9 45.58 -13.07 2.44
N GLU A 10 45.32 -14.11 1.67
CA GLU A 10 44.81 -13.99 0.31
C GLU A 10 43.32 -13.65 0.31
N LEU A 11 42.55 -14.25 1.23
CA LEU A 11 41.15 -13.87 1.46
C LEU A 11 40.99 -12.42 1.88
N ASP A 12 41.85 -11.93 2.78
CA ASP A 12 41.79 -10.53 3.24
C ASP A 12 42.18 -9.53 2.11
N LYS A 13 43.14 -9.91 1.25
CA LYS A 13 43.45 -9.13 0.04
C LYS A 13 42.28 -9.11 -0.95
N TRP A 14 41.60 -10.24 -1.13
CA TRP A 14 40.46 -10.34 -2.03
C TRP A 14 39.27 -9.54 -1.52
N ALA A 15 38.97 -9.61 -0.22
CA ALA A 15 37.93 -8.80 0.43
C ALA A 15 38.20 -7.30 0.32
N LYS A 16 39.45 -6.86 0.55
CA LYS A 16 39.85 -5.46 0.37
C LYS A 16 39.74 -5.00 -1.08
N GLY A 17 40.05 -5.89 -2.04
CA GLY A 17 39.87 -5.64 -3.47
C GLY A 17 38.40 -5.39 -3.83
N LEU A 18 37.51 -6.26 -3.37
CA LEU A 18 36.07 -6.13 -3.59
C LEU A 18 35.49 -4.84 -3.00
N VAL A 19 35.84 -4.51 -1.76
CA VAL A 19 35.37 -3.27 -1.11
C VAL A 19 35.84 -2.04 -1.88
N LYS A 20 37.09 -2.07 -2.37
CA LYS A 20 37.65 -0.97 -3.16
C LYS A 20 36.96 -0.84 -4.52
N GLU A 21 36.64 -1.94 -5.18
CA GLU A 21 35.89 -1.93 -6.44
C GLU A 21 34.44 -1.48 -6.26
N ALA A 22 33.78 -1.92 -5.19
CA ALA A 22 32.44 -1.49 -4.81
C ALA A 22 32.41 0.01 -4.51
N ASN A 23 33.34 0.54 -3.71
CA ASN A 23 33.42 1.99 -3.47
C ASN A 23 33.68 2.77 -4.77
N LYS A 24 34.51 2.25 -5.67
CA LYS A 24 34.79 2.90 -6.96
C LYS A 24 33.61 2.83 -7.92
N SER A 25 32.78 1.79 -7.86
CA SER A 25 31.54 1.73 -8.66
C SER A 25 30.47 2.67 -8.09
N LEU A 26 30.39 2.78 -6.77
CA LEU A 26 29.52 3.72 -6.04
C LEU A 26 29.90 5.18 -6.32
N GLU A 27 31.18 5.52 -6.29
CA GLU A 27 31.67 6.86 -6.68
C GLU A 27 31.40 7.19 -8.15
N ARG A 28 31.56 6.22 -9.06
CA ARG A 28 31.20 6.42 -10.49
C ARG A 28 29.69 6.59 -10.68
N ALA A 29 28.88 5.88 -9.90
CA ALA A 29 27.42 6.05 -9.89
C ALA A 29 27.02 7.42 -9.34
N ALA A 30 27.65 7.89 -8.26
CA ALA A 30 27.44 9.22 -7.68
C ALA A 30 27.90 10.35 -8.62
N ARG A 31 28.95 10.14 -9.42
CA ARG A 31 29.36 11.11 -10.46
C ARG A 31 28.42 11.15 -11.66
N ARG A 32 27.82 10.01 -12.05
CA ARG A 32 26.81 9.95 -13.13
C ARG A 32 25.46 10.49 -12.70
N ASN A 33 25.05 10.21 -11.46
CA ASN A 33 23.86 10.74 -10.82
C ASN A 33 24.25 11.87 -9.86
N ARG A 34 24.68 13.01 -10.42
CA ARG A 34 24.93 14.21 -9.62
C ARG A 34 23.63 14.54 -8.88
N ALA A 35 23.66 14.43 -7.55
CA ALA A 35 22.50 14.71 -6.71
C ALA A 35 21.93 16.08 -7.08
N ARG A 36 20.71 16.08 -7.63
CA ARG A 36 19.91 17.31 -7.71
C ARG A 36 19.52 17.64 -6.29
N VAL A 37 20.28 18.53 -5.68
CA VAL A 37 19.92 19.16 -4.40
C VAL A 37 18.56 19.82 -4.59
N PRO A 38 17.52 19.44 -3.84
CA PRO A 38 16.31 20.25 -3.77
C PRO A 38 16.72 21.59 -3.16
N VAL A 39 16.49 22.66 -3.91
CA VAL A 39 16.57 24.03 -3.39
C VAL A 39 15.65 24.08 -2.16
N GLN A 40 16.26 24.25 -0.98
CA GLN A 40 15.54 24.50 0.26
C GLN A 40 14.80 25.83 0.11
N PHE A 41 13.49 25.77 -0.09
CA PHE A 41 12.61 26.85 0.34
C PHE A 41 12.38 26.63 1.84
N GLU A 42 12.93 27.51 2.66
CA GLU A 42 12.68 27.51 4.09
C GLU A 42 11.21 27.83 4.37
N ALA A 43 10.54 26.78 4.87
CA ALA A 43 9.62 26.79 5.99
C ALA A 43 8.30 27.56 5.83
N THR A 44 7.28 26.81 5.43
CA THR A 44 6.12 26.67 6.31
C THR A 44 5.71 25.19 6.35
N THR A 45 6.03 24.56 7.49
CA THR A 45 5.54 23.25 7.99
C THR A 45 5.69 22.02 7.09
N ALA A 46 6.78 21.28 7.35
CA ALA A 46 6.93 19.81 7.34
C ALA A 46 6.43 19.06 6.09
N GLY A 47 7.26 18.61 5.16
CA GLY A 47 8.52 17.90 5.38
C GLY A 47 8.26 16.39 5.38
N GLY A 48 8.18 15.81 4.18
CA GLY A 48 8.27 14.36 3.98
C GLY A 48 9.60 13.83 4.52
N GLY A 49 9.56 12.61 5.05
CA GLY A 49 10.74 11.92 5.55
C GLY A 49 10.87 11.89 7.08
N ALA A 50 9.76 11.83 7.80
CA ALA A 50 9.72 11.12 9.08
C ALA A 50 8.91 9.84 8.86
N LEU A 51 9.18 8.81 9.67
CA LEU A 51 8.44 7.55 9.75
C LEU A 51 6.94 7.84 9.86
N SER A 52 6.26 7.99 8.72
CA SER A 52 4.83 8.20 8.70
C SER A 52 4.22 6.81 8.83
N GLY A 53 3.98 6.41 10.07
CA GLY A 53 3.10 5.29 10.43
C GLY A 53 1.64 5.50 10.00
N GLY A 54 1.39 6.32 8.97
CA GLY A 54 0.17 6.38 8.19
C GLY A 54 0.45 5.68 6.87
N GLY A 55 0.27 4.36 6.85
CA GLY A 55 0.17 3.62 5.59
C GLY A 55 -0.86 4.33 4.73
N ALA A 56 -0.45 4.75 3.52
CA ALA A 56 -1.34 5.39 2.56
C ALA A 56 -2.67 4.64 2.55
N ILE A 57 -3.80 5.31 2.44
CA ILE A 57 -5.11 4.63 2.40
C ILE A 57 -5.15 3.54 1.31
N GLU A 58 -4.35 3.75 0.27
CA GLU A 58 -4.00 2.81 -0.79
C GLU A 58 -3.33 1.49 -0.32
N SER A 59 -2.62 1.48 0.81
CA SER A 59 -2.00 0.28 1.39
C SER A 59 -2.98 -0.58 2.19
N SER A 60 -4.12 -0.03 2.62
CA SER A 60 -5.19 -0.79 3.27
C SER A 60 -6.41 -0.81 2.34
N ALA A 61 -6.46 -1.81 1.46
CA ALA A 61 -7.54 -1.90 0.48
C ALA A 61 -8.95 -1.92 1.12
N HIS A 62 -9.08 -2.37 2.38
CA HIS A 62 -10.32 -2.24 3.16
C HIS A 62 -10.74 -0.80 3.42
N LEU A 63 -9.83 0.10 3.82
CA LEU A 63 -10.17 1.51 4.03
C LEU A 63 -10.52 2.21 2.71
N ALA A 64 -9.81 1.90 1.63
CA ALA A 64 -10.16 2.45 0.32
C ALA A 64 -11.56 2.00 -0.14
N ARG A 65 -11.93 0.74 0.09
CA ARG A 65 -13.28 0.23 -0.16
C ARG A 65 -14.32 0.88 0.74
N LEU A 66 -14.03 1.03 2.03
CA LEU A 66 -14.91 1.68 2.99
C LEU A 66 -15.18 3.13 2.58
N LEU A 67 -14.17 3.91 2.20
CA LEU A 67 -14.36 5.29 1.71
C LEU A 67 -15.27 5.37 0.48
N MET A 68 -15.09 4.47 -0.49
CA MET A 68 -15.94 4.40 -1.68
C MET A 68 -17.39 4.05 -1.31
N TRP A 69 -17.58 3.15 -0.34
CA TRP A 69 -18.91 2.79 0.17
C TRP A 69 -19.57 3.95 0.94
N LEU A 70 -18.81 4.65 1.79
CA LEU A 70 -19.29 5.83 2.52
C LEU A 70 -19.72 6.95 1.58
N ASP A 71 -19.00 7.18 0.48
CA ASP A 71 -19.38 8.18 -0.52
C ASP A 71 -20.67 7.80 -1.27
N ALA A 72 -20.83 6.52 -1.62
CA ALA A 72 -22.07 6.03 -2.22
C ALA A 72 -23.26 6.21 -1.26
N TYR A 73 -23.07 5.94 0.03
CA TYR A 73 -24.08 6.20 1.06
C TYR A 73 -24.39 7.69 1.20
N ALA A 74 -23.36 8.54 1.33
CA ALA A 74 -23.52 9.98 1.51
C ALA A 74 -24.20 10.68 0.33
N GLN A 75 -24.10 10.13 -0.88
CA GLN A 75 -24.84 10.62 -2.05
C GLN A 75 -26.35 10.36 -1.94
N GLN A 76 -26.75 9.26 -1.30
CA GLN A 76 -28.15 8.90 -1.09
C GLN A 76 -28.72 9.53 0.20
N HIS A 77 -27.87 9.70 1.21
CA HIS A 77 -28.20 10.19 2.55
C HIS A 77 -27.25 11.32 2.98
N PRO A 78 -27.43 12.54 2.43
CA PRO A 78 -26.52 13.64 2.71
C PRO A 78 -26.56 14.06 4.18
N GLY A 79 -25.39 14.18 4.81
CA GLY A 79 -25.26 14.65 6.19
C GLY A 79 -25.52 13.60 7.27
N GLU A 80 -25.91 12.39 6.89
CA GLU A 80 -26.12 11.30 7.86
C GLU A 80 -24.80 10.63 8.26
N TYR A 81 -24.77 10.15 9.49
CA TYR A 81 -23.77 9.21 9.96
C TYR A 81 -24.21 7.78 9.62
N VAL A 82 -23.27 6.93 9.25
CA VAL A 82 -23.54 5.55 8.89
C VAL A 82 -22.75 4.58 9.76
N ASP A 83 -23.41 3.50 10.16
CA ASP A 83 -22.80 2.42 10.92
C ASP A 83 -21.79 1.64 10.06
N VAL A 84 -20.52 1.60 10.48
CA VAL A 84 -19.47 0.85 9.79
C VAL A 84 -19.67 -0.67 9.94
N ALA A 85 -20.39 -1.14 10.96
CA ALA A 85 -20.72 -2.56 11.10
C ALA A 85 -21.49 -3.08 9.89
N ARG A 86 -22.38 -2.26 9.31
CA ARG A 86 -23.10 -2.58 8.07
C ARG A 86 -22.15 -2.87 6.91
N PHE A 87 -21.06 -2.11 6.77
CA PHE A 87 -20.07 -2.34 5.73
C PHE A 87 -19.31 -3.66 5.93
N VAL A 88 -18.94 -3.96 7.18
CA VAL A 88 -18.25 -5.20 7.55
C VAL A 88 -19.14 -6.42 7.27
N GLU A 89 -20.42 -6.35 7.64
CA GLU A 89 -21.40 -7.39 7.40
C GLU A 89 -21.67 -7.59 5.89
N GLU A 90 -21.92 -6.51 5.14
CA GLU A 90 -22.22 -6.55 3.69
C GLU A 90 -21.09 -7.16 2.87
N HIS A 91 -19.85 -7.03 3.32
CA HIS A 91 -18.66 -7.52 2.64
C HIS A 91 -18.01 -8.72 3.32
N GLU A 92 -18.67 -9.30 4.33
CA GLU A 92 -18.21 -10.48 5.09
C GLU A 92 -16.76 -10.34 5.59
N LEU A 93 -16.41 -9.15 6.09
CA LEU A 93 -15.04 -8.87 6.51
C LEU A 93 -14.76 -9.45 7.90
N ALA A 94 -13.56 -10.02 8.07
CA ALA A 94 -13.06 -10.44 9.38
C ALA A 94 -12.50 -9.27 10.23
N GLU A 95 -12.44 -8.07 9.66
CA GLU A 95 -11.95 -6.84 10.29
C GLU A 95 -12.97 -6.30 11.32
N ASP A 96 -12.48 -5.67 12.39
CA ASP A 96 -13.32 -5.01 13.38
C ASP A 96 -13.77 -3.63 12.85
N ALA A 97 -15.09 -3.42 12.79
CA ALA A 97 -15.69 -2.16 12.36
C ALA A 97 -15.17 -0.95 13.17
N SER A 98 -14.91 -1.14 14.46
CA SER A 98 -14.41 -0.08 15.35
C SER A 98 -13.00 0.33 14.98
N VAL A 99 -12.16 -0.65 14.59
CA VAL A 99 -10.79 -0.41 14.14
C VAL A 99 -10.80 0.35 12.82
N LEU A 100 -11.63 -0.06 11.85
CA LEU A 100 -11.75 0.62 10.57
C LEU A 100 -12.24 2.07 10.74
N ALA A 101 -13.27 2.29 11.56
CA ALA A 101 -13.81 3.61 11.84
C ALA A 101 -12.78 4.52 12.51
N PHE A 102 -12.07 4.00 13.52
CA PHE A 102 -11.02 4.74 14.21
C PHE A 102 -9.84 5.08 13.29
N GLN A 103 -9.45 4.18 12.39
CA GLN A 103 -8.41 4.45 11.39
C GLN A 103 -8.81 5.57 10.42
N LEU A 104 -10.09 5.69 10.07
CA LEU A 104 -10.58 6.83 9.27
C LEU A 104 -10.53 8.14 10.07
N GLU A 105 -10.97 8.14 11.33
CA GLU A 105 -10.93 9.31 12.22
C GLU A 105 -9.50 9.80 12.44
N GLN A 106 -8.56 8.90 12.75
CA GLN A 106 -7.15 9.25 12.94
C GLN A 106 -6.49 9.90 11.71
N ARG A 107 -6.99 9.59 10.52
CA ARG A 107 -6.51 10.14 9.25
C ARG A 107 -7.27 11.40 8.83
N GLY A 108 -8.25 11.84 9.63
CA GLY A 108 -9.11 12.99 9.32
C GLY A 108 -10.06 12.75 8.16
N LEU A 109 -10.32 11.50 7.78
CA LEU A 109 -11.12 11.13 6.61
C LEU A 109 -12.61 10.97 6.93
N ALA A 110 -12.92 10.73 8.21
CA ALA A 110 -14.29 10.64 8.68
C ALA A 110 -14.38 11.11 10.13
N ASP A 111 -15.49 11.75 10.46
CA ASP A 111 -15.85 12.07 11.83
C ASP A 111 -16.58 10.88 12.46
N LEU A 112 -16.17 10.48 13.66
CA LEU A 112 -16.82 9.40 14.40
C LEU A 112 -17.86 9.98 15.37
N ALA A 113 -19.11 9.53 15.25
CA ALA A 113 -20.15 9.92 16.19
C ALA A 113 -19.87 9.25 17.54
N ARG A 114 -19.52 10.06 18.54
CA ARG A 114 -19.34 9.61 19.92
C ARG A 114 -20.71 9.49 20.61
N ILE A 115 -21.52 8.56 20.11
CA ILE A 115 -22.81 8.26 20.72
C ILE A 115 -22.53 7.39 21.94
N PHE A 116 -22.71 7.96 23.13
CA PHE A 116 -22.62 7.22 24.37
C PHE A 116 -23.70 6.13 24.40
N GLY A 117 -23.28 4.86 24.35
CA GLY A 117 -24.15 3.70 24.57
C GLY A 117 -24.48 2.84 23.35
N SER A 118 -24.22 3.29 22.11
CA SER A 118 -24.27 2.40 20.95
C SER A 118 -22.89 1.79 20.71
N GLY A 119 -22.76 0.47 20.84
CA GLY A 119 -21.51 -0.24 20.57
C GLY A 119 -21.07 -0.20 19.09
N ALA A 120 -21.90 0.34 18.21
CA ALA A 120 -21.67 0.42 16.78
C ALA A 120 -20.98 1.74 16.37
N PRO A 121 -19.83 1.69 15.68
CA PRO A 121 -19.10 2.88 15.26
C PRO A 121 -19.76 3.56 14.06
N HIS A 122 -20.39 4.71 14.31
CA HIS A 122 -21.04 5.51 13.27
C HIS A 122 -20.10 6.60 12.76
N VAL A 123 -19.98 6.74 11.44
CA VAL A 123 -19.04 7.68 10.81
C VAL A 123 -19.71 8.56 9.76
N HIS A 124 -19.16 9.77 9.57
CA HIS A 124 -19.53 10.70 8.51
C HIS A 124 -18.28 11.15 7.74
N LEU A 125 -18.35 11.24 6.41
CA LEU A 125 -17.20 11.70 5.61
C LEU A 125 -16.90 13.18 5.83
N THR A 126 -15.64 13.48 6.14
CA THR A 126 -15.10 14.85 6.13
C THR A 126 -14.85 15.33 4.71
N ASP A 127 -14.49 16.60 4.56
CA ASP A 127 -14.08 17.16 3.27
C ASP A 127 -12.80 16.49 2.76
N GLU A 128 -11.84 16.21 3.63
CA GLU A 128 -10.63 15.44 3.31
C GLU A 128 -10.98 14.02 2.86
N GLY A 129 -11.96 13.37 3.50
CA GLY A 129 -12.49 12.08 3.07
C GLY A 129 -13.08 12.12 1.66
N ARG A 130 -13.83 13.17 1.31
CA ARG A 130 -14.38 13.37 -0.03
C ARG A 130 -13.29 13.57 -1.08
N VAL A 131 -12.23 14.31 -0.76
CA VAL A 131 -11.06 14.48 -1.63
C VAL A 131 -10.37 13.13 -1.85
N ALA A 132 -10.14 12.36 -0.78
CA ALA A 132 -9.55 11.02 -0.90
C ALA A 132 -10.39 10.10 -1.78
N VAL A 133 -11.73 10.14 -1.67
CA VAL A 133 -12.62 9.40 -2.56
C VAL A 133 -12.49 9.86 -4.02
N HIS A 134 -12.38 11.18 -4.25
CA HIS A 134 -12.16 11.71 -5.59
C HIS A 134 -10.87 11.15 -6.21
N ASP A 135 -9.79 11.09 -5.42
CA ASP A 135 -8.51 10.53 -5.85
C ASP A 135 -8.61 9.02 -6.12
N LEU A 136 -9.34 8.26 -5.29
CA LEU A 136 -9.61 6.84 -5.55
C LEU A 136 -10.42 6.62 -6.84
N LYS A 137 -11.40 7.49 -7.13
CA LYS A 137 -12.16 7.45 -8.39
C LYS A 137 -11.29 7.80 -9.59
N ASN A 138 -10.34 8.72 -9.44
CA ASN A 138 -9.37 9.06 -10.48
C ASN A 138 -8.37 7.92 -10.70
N LEU A 139 -7.89 7.30 -9.63
CA LEU A 139 -7.10 6.07 -9.66
C LEU A 139 -7.83 5.00 -10.46
N GLN A 140 -9.12 4.77 -10.21
CA GLN A 140 -9.94 3.83 -10.97
C GLN A 140 -10.12 4.18 -12.45
N LYS A 141 -9.96 5.44 -12.86
CA LYS A 141 -10.10 5.85 -14.27
C LYS A 141 -8.77 5.81 -15.02
N ASP A 142 -7.67 6.14 -14.36
CA ASP A 142 -6.33 6.12 -14.95
C ASP A 142 -5.78 4.70 -15.02
N ARG A 143 -5.77 4.12 -16.23
CA ARG A 143 -5.23 2.78 -16.50
C ARG A 143 -3.80 2.58 -16.00
N ALA A 144 -2.93 3.58 -16.16
CA ALA A 144 -1.53 3.46 -15.77
C ALA A 144 -1.38 3.51 -14.24
N ALA A 145 -2.17 4.36 -13.57
CA ALA A 145 -2.21 4.41 -12.11
C ALA A 145 -2.77 3.12 -11.50
N ARG A 146 -3.89 2.59 -12.03
CA ARG A 146 -4.43 1.28 -11.62
C ARG A 146 -3.40 0.17 -11.74
N LEU A 147 -2.69 0.09 -12.88
CA LEU A 147 -1.71 -0.96 -13.11
C LEU A 147 -0.57 -0.89 -12.09
N ARG A 148 -0.02 0.31 -11.84
CA ARG A 148 1.03 0.51 -10.82
C ARG A 148 0.55 0.09 -9.43
N HIS A 149 -0.62 0.58 -9.03
CA HIS A 149 -1.20 0.26 -7.72
C HIS A 149 -1.44 -1.25 -7.56
N THR A 150 -1.99 -1.91 -8.58
CA THR A 150 -2.26 -3.36 -8.56
C THR A 150 -0.97 -4.16 -8.50
N MET A 151 0.06 -3.76 -9.26
CA MET A 151 1.36 -4.41 -9.22
C MET A 151 2.01 -4.29 -7.83
N ASP A 152 1.95 -3.11 -7.22
CA ASP A 152 2.50 -2.89 -5.89
C ASP A 152 1.75 -3.73 -4.83
N ALA A 153 0.41 -3.77 -4.91
CA ALA A 153 -0.41 -4.59 -4.03
C ALA A 153 -0.14 -6.09 -4.20
N PHE A 154 -0.04 -6.56 -5.45
CA PHE A 154 0.26 -7.95 -5.77
C PHE A 154 1.64 -8.36 -5.26
N LEU A 155 2.66 -7.53 -5.44
CA LEU A 155 4.01 -7.83 -4.97
C LEU A 155 4.07 -7.90 -3.45
N ARG A 156 3.44 -6.96 -2.73
CA ARG A 156 3.36 -7.01 -1.26
C ARG A 156 2.69 -8.29 -0.78
N TRP A 157 1.51 -8.59 -1.34
CA TRP A 157 0.79 -9.83 -1.02
C TRP A 157 1.65 -11.07 -1.30
N LEU A 158 2.35 -11.12 -2.45
CA LEU A 158 3.19 -12.25 -2.81
C LEU A 158 4.34 -12.44 -1.81
N TYR A 159 4.95 -11.35 -1.34
CA TYR A 159 6.01 -11.43 -0.32
C TYR A 159 5.49 -11.94 1.02
N ASP A 160 4.28 -11.52 1.42
CA ASP A 160 3.65 -12.00 2.65
C ASP A 160 3.23 -13.48 2.54
N ALA A 161 2.65 -13.87 1.39
CA ALA A 161 2.19 -15.23 1.13
C ALA A 161 3.33 -16.24 0.93
N ALA A 162 4.44 -15.82 0.31
CA ALA A 162 5.61 -16.68 0.08
C ALA A 162 6.57 -16.73 1.29
N GLY A 163 6.17 -16.22 2.46
CA GLY A 163 6.98 -16.16 3.67
C GLY A 163 7.47 -17.53 4.17
N ASP A 164 6.78 -18.61 3.80
CA ASP A 164 7.14 -19.99 4.12
C ASP A 164 7.98 -20.71 3.03
N ARG A 165 8.34 -19.99 1.96
CA ARG A 165 9.06 -20.50 0.75
C ARG A 165 8.29 -21.53 -0.08
N SER A 166 6.99 -21.64 0.12
CA SER A 166 6.11 -22.42 -0.76
C SER A 166 5.73 -21.60 -1.99
N PRO A 167 5.61 -22.20 -3.19
CA PRO A 167 5.02 -21.51 -4.33
C PRO A 167 3.59 -21.10 -3.99
N ALA A 168 3.32 -19.79 -3.93
CA ALA A 168 1.96 -19.27 -3.83
C ALA A 168 1.33 -19.24 -5.23
N ASP A 169 0.09 -19.73 -5.36
CA ASP A 169 -0.70 -19.57 -6.58
C ASP A 169 -1.08 -18.09 -6.75
N PRO A 170 -0.58 -17.38 -7.80
CA PRO A 170 -0.91 -15.98 -8.02
C PRO A 170 -2.40 -15.70 -8.19
N GLY A 171 -3.20 -16.70 -8.58
CA GLY A 171 -4.65 -16.58 -8.71
C GLY A 171 -5.34 -16.19 -7.39
N LEU A 172 -4.78 -16.63 -6.25
CA LEU A 172 -5.32 -16.35 -4.92
C LEU A 172 -5.29 -14.85 -4.57
N PHE A 173 -4.47 -14.05 -5.25
CA PHE A 173 -4.47 -12.60 -5.07
C PHE A 173 -5.82 -11.98 -5.44
N LEU A 174 -6.54 -12.53 -6.43
CA LEU A 174 -7.80 -11.98 -6.92
C LEU A 174 -8.91 -12.03 -5.86
N ASP A 175 -8.82 -12.94 -4.91
CA ASP A 175 -9.74 -13.04 -3.78
C ASP A 175 -9.35 -12.08 -2.64
N THR A 176 -8.21 -11.40 -2.75
CA THR A 176 -7.75 -10.47 -1.73
C THR A 176 -8.35 -9.07 -1.92
N PRO A 177 -8.52 -8.31 -0.83
CA PRO A 177 -8.91 -6.91 -0.89
C PRO A 177 -7.99 -6.08 -1.81
N GLY A 178 -6.69 -6.41 -1.88
CA GLY A 178 -5.70 -5.73 -2.70
C GLY A 178 -5.98 -5.78 -4.21
N ALA A 179 -6.81 -6.73 -4.67
CA ALA A 179 -7.23 -6.84 -6.06
C ALA A 179 -8.36 -5.87 -6.44
N PHE A 180 -8.93 -5.11 -5.49
CA PHE A 180 -10.08 -4.22 -5.74
C PHE A 180 -9.84 -3.23 -6.91
N PHE A 181 -8.60 -2.75 -7.08
CA PHE A 181 -8.24 -1.83 -8.16
C PHE A 181 -7.62 -2.50 -9.41
N ALA A 182 -7.52 -3.84 -9.42
CA ALA A 182 -6.99 -4.62 -10.55
C ALA A 182 -7.83 -4.48 -11.82
N GLY A 183 -9.11 -4.10 -11.67
CA GLY A 183 -10.08 -4.00 -12.75
C GLY A 183 -10.76 -5.34 -13.04
N THR A 184 -11.60 -5.36 -14.07
CA THR A 184 -12.28 -6.58 -14.54
C THR A 184 -11.28 -7.54 -15.17
N GLU A 185 -11.51 -8.85 -14.99
CA GLU A 185 -10.74 -9.89 -15.68
C GLU A 185 -10.58 -9.58 -17.16
N ILE A 186 -9.34 -9.68 -17.66
CA ILE A 186 -9.10 -9.73 -19.10
C ILE A 186 -9.54 -11.13 -19.53
N PRO A 187 -10.60 -11.26 -20.37
CA PRO A 187 -11.07 -12.58 -20.79
C PRO A 187 -9.90 -13.35 -21.36
N ARG A 188 -9.65 -14.58 -20.85
CA ARG A 188 -8.66 -15.46 -21.46
C ARG A 188 -9.05 -15.66 -22.91
N PRO A 189 -8.16 -15.38 -23.89
CA PRO A 189 -8.41 -15.82 -25.24
C PRO A 189 -8.56 -17.35 -25.22
N PRO A 190 -9.51 -17.92 -25.99
CA PRO A 190 -9.74 -19.35 -25.98
C PRO A 190 -8.43 -20.07 -26.24
N SER A 191 -8.07 -21.01 -25.36
CA SER A 191 -6.89 -21.82 -25.53
C SER A 191 -7.03 -22.58 -26.85
N SER A 192 -6.31 -22.13 -27.87
CA SER A 192 -6.15 -22.91 -29.09
C SER A 192 -5.35 -24.15 -28.72
N ARG A 193 -6.05 -25.25 -28.41
CA ARG A 193 -5.45 -26.58 -28.38
C ARG A 193 -4.78 -26.79 -29.73
N ARG A 194 -3.47 -27.03 -29.71
CA ARG A 194 -2.73 -27.71 -30.76
C ARG A 194 -2.15 -28.97 -30.16
#